data_AF-A0A426JK37-F1
#
_entry.id   AF-A0A426JK37-F1
#
_cell.length_a   1.000
_cell.length_b   1.000
_cell.length_c   1.000
_cell.angle_alpha   90.00
_cell.angle_beta   90.00
_cell.angle_gamma   90.00
#
_symmetry.space_group_name_H-M   'P 1'
#
loop_
_entity.id
_entity.type
_entity.pdbx_description
1 polymer ?
#
loop_
_entity_poly.entity_id
_entity_poly.type
_entity_poly.pdbx_seq_one_letter_code
_entity_poly.pdbx_strand_id
1 'polypeptide(L)'
;MGFLQSAINQVGRDLGRVASNAIFKDRHAIPIRRAASYQQKQQQHYKPQQPQAQPIQEVKAKFDSAINFKTGYKPNTLISKLGGAFIVIKNEARAFVDDGYLDVDESEQLFDMLKRFNHKVSDVDDVMSFTEAEDSKYYDQLNDIVKKTKTVFVETLEVSIKACEQRAKQYEELAEQQEFFSFGEYLKLHLLWFPKHAKGGEKKNTQAIIANIIDVVTLTFPITRSVLLLIGLSSYNSQKQQHQNLVQAYQSRAAQERERVKIYQELVEKNS
;
A
#
# COMPACT_ATOMS: atom_id res chain seq x y z
N MET A 1 28.78 -16.90 17.58
CA MET A 1 27.81 -17.87 17.01
C MET A 1 26.31 -17.71 17.38
N GLY A 2 25.89 -17.18 18.55
CA GLY A 2 24.46 -17.24 18.95
C GLY A 2 23.56 -16.09 18.48
N PHE A 3 24.07 -14.85 18.45
CA PHE A 3 23.23 -13.65 18.30
C PHE A 3 22.87 -13.32 16.84
N LEU A 4 23.83 -13.44 15.92
CA LEU A 4 23.62 -13.26 14.47
C LEU A 4 22.74 -14.37 13.89
N GLN A 5 23.01 -15.64 14.24
CA GLN A 5 22.18 -16.76 13.82
C GLN A 5 20.77 -16.69 14.42
N SER A 6 20.62 -16.19 15.66
CA SER A 6 19.30 -15.90 16.25
C SER A 6 18.60 -14.76 15.52
N ALA A 7 19.27 -13.64 15.24
CA ALA A 7 18.68 -12.52 14.52
C ALA A 7 18.30 -12.89 13.08
N ILE A 8 19.17 -13.59 12.35
CA ILE A 8 18.93 -14.07 10.97
C ILE A 8 17.77 -15.08 10.93
N ASN A 9 17.71 -16.01 11.88
CA ASN A 9 16.61 -16.99 11.96
C ASN A 9 15.30 -16.36 12.42
N GLN A 10 15.33 -15.38 13.32
CA GLN A 10 14.14 -14.69 13.82
C GLN A 10 13.56 -13.75 12.75
N VAL A 11 14.42 -13.03 12.04
CA VAL A 11 14.06 -12.19 10.88
C VAL A 11 13.56 -13.07 9.73
N GLY A 12 14.28 -14.11 9.34
CA GLY A 12 13.88 -14.99 8.22
C GLY A 12 12.59 -15.80 8.47
N ARG A 13 12.33 -16.24 9.70
CA ARG A 13 11.17 -17.06 10.08
C ARG A 13 9.91 -16.23 10.32
N ASP A 14 10.03 -15.09 11.01
CA ASP A 14 8.88 -14.27 11.39
C ASP A 14 8.44 -13.33 10.25
N LEU A 15 9.37 -12.81 9.42
CA LEU A 15 9.01 -11.88 8.33
C LEU A 15 8.44 -12.59 7.10
N GLY A 16 9.02 -13.72 6.67
CA GLY A 16 8.68 -14.32 5.38
C GLY A 16 7.37 -15.10 5.32
N ARG A 17 6.88 -15.62 6.46
CA ARG A 17 5.71 -16.52 6.50
C ARG A 17 4.51 -15.93 7.25
N VAL A 18 4.74 -15.01 8.19
CA VAL A 18 3.67 -14.36 8.98
C VAL A 18 3.14 -13.13 8.25
N ALA A 19 4.01 -12.25 7.73
CA ALA A 19 3.56 -11.11 6.92
C ALA A 19 2.86 -11.57 5.64
N SER A 20 3.38 -12.61 4.96
CA SER A 20 2.78 -13.12 3.73
C SER A 20 1.39 -13.77 3.94
N ASN A 21 1.21 -14.52 5.03
CA ASN A 21 -0.08 -15.18 5.32
C ASN A 21 -1.07 -14.33 6.12
N ALA A 22 -0.62 -13.29 6.84
CA ALA A 22 -1.50 -12.37 7.55
C ALA A 22 -1.94 -11.21 6.65
N ILE A 23 -1.04 -10.64 5.84
CA ILE A 23 -1.32 -9.45 5.02
C ILE A 23 -2.04 -9.82 3.70
N PHE A 24 -1.77 -10.99 3.10
CA PHE A 24 -2.14 -11.26 1.69
C PHE A 24 -3.16 -12.39 1.48
N LYS A 25 -3.93 -12.77 2.52
CA LYS A 25 -5.05 -13.72 2.35
C LYS A 25 -6.18 -13.22 1.47
N ASP A 26 -6.16 -11.96 1.05
CA ASP A 26 -7.18 -11.34 0.21
C ASP A 26 -6.59 -10.94 -1.16
N ARG A 27 -6.57 -11.90 -2.09
CA ARG A 27 -6.11 -11.76 -3.49
C ARG A 27 -6.99 -10.82 -4.36
N HIS A 28 -7.77 -9.93 -3.76
CA HIS A 28 -8.74 -9.08 -4.46
C HIS A 28 -8.66 -7.57 -4.14
N ALA A 29 -7.62 -7.10 -3.44
CA ALA A 29 -7.36 -5.66 -3.38
C ALA A 29 -6.84 -5.17 -4.74
N ILE A 30 -7.77 -4.68 -5.58
CA ILE A 30 -7.46 -3.99 -6.84
C ILE A 30 -6.40 -2.90 -6.57
N PRO A 31 -5.26 -2.89 -7.28
CA PRO A 31 -4.26 -1.85 -7.12
C PRO A 31 -4.88 -0.52 -7.54
N ILE A 32 -5.08 0.40 -6.60
CA ILE A 32 -5.30 1.79 -6.95
C ILE A 32 -3.94 2.32 -7.39
N ARG A 33 -3.68 2.24 -8.70
CA ARG A 33 -2.62 3.00 -9.36
C ARG A 33 -2.75 4.46 -8.94
N ARG A 34 -1.73 4.95 -8.23
CA ARG A 34 -1.31 6.35 -8.03
C ARG A 34 -2.26 7.38 -8.68
N ALA A 35 -3.17 7.93 -7.89
CA ALA A 35 -3.95 9.12 -8.25
C ALA A 35 -4.00 10.12 -7.09
N ALA A 36 -2.84 10.45 -6.51
CA ALA A 36 -2.68 11.58 -5.59
C ALA A 36 -1.81 12.71 -6.18
N SER A 37 -1.60 12.73 -7.50
CA SER A 37 -0.79 13.76 -8.18
C SER A 37 -1.47 14.46 -9.37
N TYR A 38 -2.81 14.34 -9.52
CA TYR A 38 -3.55 14.96 -10.64
C TYR A 38 -4.67 15.93 -10.27
N GLN A 39 -4.69 16.44 -9.04
CA GLN A 39 -5.52 17.59 -8.66
C GLN A 39 -4.68 18.76 -8.15
N GLN A 40 -3.73 19.20 -8.98
CA GLN A 40 -3.19 20.56 -8.87
C GLN A 40 -2.80 21.07 -10.26
N LYS A 41 -3.79 21.24 -11.14
CA LYS A 41 -3.64 22.10 -12.31
C LYS A 41 -3.94 23.53 -11.89
N GLN A 42 -2.88 24.27 -11.54
CA GLN A 42 -2.60 25.63 -12.00
C GLN A 42 -1.56 26.27 -11.06
N GLN A 43 -0.29 26.10 -11.41
CA GLN A 43 0.72 27.18 -11.44
C GLN A 43 2.05 26.60 -11.94
N GLN A 44 2.57 27.24 -12.98
CA GLN A 44 3.84 26.91 -13.62
C GLN A 44 5.00 27.38 -12.74
N HIS A 45 5.95 26.50 -12.44
CA HIS A 45 7.41 26.67 -12.53
C HIS A 45 8.17 25.76 -11.54
N TYR A 46 9.29 25.24 -12.03
CA TYR A 46 10.26 24.34 -11.38
C TYR A 46 9.76 22.94 -11.01
N LYS A 47 10.01 21.99 -11.93
CA LYS A 47 10.11 20.56 -11.59
C LYS A 47 11.55 20.28 -11.11
N PRO A 48 11.81 19.96 -9.83
CA PRO A 48 12.94 19.10 -9.53
C PRO A 48 12.65 17.72 -10.14
N GLN A 49 13.62 17.16 -10.85
CA GLN A 49 13.56 15.78 -11.32
C GLN A 49 13.48 14.86 -10.10
N GLN A 50 12.27 14.46 -9.73
CA GLN A 50 12.09 13.38 -8.76
C GLN A 50 12.49 12.06 -9.44
N PRO A 51 13.36 11.24 -8.84
CA PRO A 51 13.65 9.91 -9.36
C PRO A 51 12.35 9.11 -9.34
N GLN A 52 11.83 8.77 -10.52
CA GLN A 52 10.73 7.82 -10.61
C GLN A 52 11.24 6.47 -10.08
N ALA A 53 10.48 5.85 -9.18
CA ALA A 53 10.73 4.48 -8.74
C ALA A 53 10.98 3.60 -9.97
N GLN A 54 12.11 2.88 -9.98
CA GLN A 54 12.46 2.01 -11.09
C GLN A 54 11.42 0.89 -11.21
N PRO A 55 11.18 0.35 -12.41
CA PRO A 55 10.29 -0.79 -12.55
C PRO A 55 10.73 -1.94 -11.62
N ILE A 56 9.78 -2.51 -10.87
CA ILE A 56 9.99 -3.63 -9.91
C ILE A 56 10.89 -4.73 -10.49
N GLN A 57 10.72 -5.07 -11.77
CA GLN A 57 11.51 -6.09 -12.45
C GLN A 57 12.98 -5.70 -12.64
N GLU A 58 13.27 -4.43 -12.89
CA GLU A 58 14.65 -3.94 -13.05
C GLU A 58 15.40 -3.95 -11.72
N VAL A 59 14.73 -3.56 -10.63
CA VAL A 59 15.32 -3.61 -9.28
C VAL A 59 15.59 -5.05 -8.87
N LYS A 60 14.63 -5.95 -9.09
CA LYS A 60 14.79 -7.38 -8.82
C LYS A 60 15.98 -7.96 -9.59
N ALA A 61 16.12 -7.65 -10.87
CA ALA A 61 17.26 -8.10 -11.67
C ALA A 61 18.60 -7.54 -11.16
N LYS A 62 18.65 -6.27 -10.76
CA LYS A 62 19.84 -5.64 -10.15
C LYS A 62 20.22 -6.32 -8.84
N PHE A 63 19.23 -6.59 -7.99
CA PHE A 63 19.45 -7.31 -6.73
C PHE A 63 19.90 -8.75 -6.96
N ASP A 64 19.26 -9.47 -7.89
CA ASP A 64 19.63 -10.83 -8.27
C ASP A 64 21.08 -10.92 -8.73
N SER A 65 21.51 -9.99 -9.58
CA SER A 65 22.90 -9.91 -10.01
C SER A 65 23.86 -9.60 -8.86
N ALA A 66 23.43 -8.80 -7.90
CA ALA A 66 24.26 -8.39 -6.76
C ALA A 66 24.40 -9.49 -5.70
N ILE A 67 23.36 -10.30 -5.47
CA ILE A 67 23.32 -11.29 -4.39
C ILE A 67 23.76 -12.70 -4.82
N ASN A 68 23.66 -13.04 -6.11
CA ASN A 68 23.98 -14.38 -6.62
C ASN A 68 25.48 -14.60 -6.90
N PHE A 69 26.35 -14.21 -5.96
CA PHE A 69 27.78 -14.48 -6.05
C PHE A 69 28.18 -15.79 -5.36
N LYS A 70 29.24 -16.43 -5.88
CA LYS A 70 29.85 -17.62 -5.29
C LYS A 70 30.49 -17.29 -3.95
N THR A 71 30.41 -18.18 -2.97
CA THR A 71 30.98 -17.97 -1.62
C THR A 71 32.46 -18.35 -1.50
N GLY A 72 33.05 -18.98 -2.52
CA GLY A 72 34.47 -19.36 -2.54
C GLY A 72 35.46 -18.22 -2.81
N TYR A 73 35.06 -16.95 -2.67
CA TYR A 73 35.98 -15.82 -2.81
C TYR A 73 36.72 -15.54 -1.50
N LYS A 74 37.80 -14.77 -1.57
CA LYS A 74 38.49 -14.24 -0.38
C LYS A 74 37.53 -13.36 0.45
N PRO A 75 37.68 -13.31 1.79
CA PRO A 75 36.80 -12.54 2.68
C PRO A 75 36.56 -11.09 2.25
N ASN A 76 37.61 -10.34 1.89
CA ASN A 76 37.48 -8.96 1.39
C ASN A 76 36.51 -8.83 0.19
N THR A 77 36.55 -9.80 -0.74
CA THR A 77 35.67 -9.82 -1.91
C THR A 77 34.23 -10.17 -1.53
N LEU A 78 34.03 -11.07 -0.54
CA LEU A 78 32.70 -11.41 -0.03
C LEU A 78 32.04 -10.20 0.62
N ILE A 79 32.78 -9.49 1.49
CA ILE A 79 32.32 -8.24 2.12
C ILE A 79 31.98 -7.18 1.07
N SER A 80 32.85 -6.98 0.07
CA SER A 80 32.60 -6.00 -1.00
C SER A 80 31.33 -6.32 -1.80
N LYS A 81 31.07 -7.61 -2.06
CA LYS A 81 29.87 -8.05 -2.79
C LYS A 81 28.60 -7.92 -1.95
N LEU A 82 28.65 -8.26 -0.66
CA LEU A 82 27.55 -7.99 0.27
C LEU A 82 27.26 -6.50 0.38
N GLY A 83 28.29 -5.66 0.44
CA GLY A 83 28.14 -4.20 0.41
C GLY A 83 27.43 -3.71 -0.85
N GLY A 84 27.74 -4.30 -2.01
CA GLY A 84 27.03 -4.03 -3.26
C GLY A 84 25.55 -4.38 -3.20
N ALA A 85 25.20 -5.57 -2.69
CA ALA A 85 23.80 -5.99 -2.52
C ALA A 85 23.06 -5.10 -1.49
N PHE A 86 23.72 -4.73 -0.40
CA PHE A 86 23.18 -3.79 0.59
C PHE A 86 22.87 -2.42 -0.02
N ILE A 87 23.73 -1.89 -0.90
CA ILE A 87 23.45 -0.62 -1.59
C ILE A 87 22.17 -0.69 -2.42
N VAL A 88 21.91 -1.82 -3.09
CA VAL A 88 20.66 -2.01 -3.84
C VAL A 88 19.45 -1.97 -2.90
N ILE A 89 19.49 -2.70 -1.78
CA ILE A 89 18.43 -2.66 -0.76
C ILE A 89 18.22 -1.24 -0.24
N LYS A 90 19.30 -0.55 0.09
CA LYS A 90 19.25 0.81 0.64
C LYS A 90 18.64 1.81 -0.33
N ASN A 91 18.98 1.72 -1.61
CA ASN A 91 18.43 2.63 -2.62
C ASN A 91 16.93 2.38 -2.82
N GLU A 92 16.53 1.11 -2.81
CA GLU A 92 15.12 0.74 -2.95
C GLU A 92 14.30 1.17 -1.73
N ALA A 93 14.78 0.87 -0.52
CA ALA A 93 14.18 1.34 0.73
C ALA A 93 14.01 2.87 0.76
N ARG A 94 15.01 3.62 0.29
CA ARG A 94 14.92 5.08 0.18
C ARG A 94 13.86 5.53 -0.82
N ALA A 95 13.74 4.87 -1.96
CA ALA A 95 12.69 5.19 -2.94
C ALA A 95 11.29 5.04 -2.32
N PHE A 96 11.09 4.01 -1.49
CA PHE A 96 9.82 3.83 -0.75
C PHE A 96 9.59 4.88 0.33
N VAL A 97 10.65 5.26 1.05
CA VAL A 97 10.57 6.36 2.04
C VAL A 97 10.22 7.68 1.37
N ASP A 98 10.80 7.97 0.21
CA ASP A 98 10.55 9.18 -0.57
C ASP A 98 9.11 9.20 -1.14
N ASP A 99 8.61 8.04 -1.59
CA ASP A 99 7.22 7.87 -2.04
C ASP A 99 6.22 7.91 -0.85
N GLY A 100 6.71 7.73 0.39
CA GLY A 100 5.96 7.91 1.64
C GLY A 100 4.93 6.82 1.92
N TYR A 101 4.92 5.72 1.16
CA TYR A 101 4.05 4.57 1.38
C TYR A 101 4.67 3.34 0.72
N LEU A 102 4.65 2.22 1.45
CA LEU A 102 5.07 0.92 0.93
C LEU A 102 3.82 0.15 0.51
N ASP A 103 3.61 -0.02 -0.79
CA ASP A 103 2.49 -0.82 -1.27
C ASP A 103 2.72 -2.32 -1.10
N VAL A 104 1.72 -3.13 -1.49
CA VAL A 104 1.76 -4.59 -1.32
C VAL A 104 2.91 -5.22 -2.11
N ASP A 105 3.09 -4.80 -3.35
CA ASP A 105 4.08 -5.38 -4.26
C ASP A 105 5.48 -4.92 -3.85
N GLU A 106 5.62 -3.64 -3.47
CA GLU A 106 6.84 -3.03 -2.94
C GLU A 106 7.25 -3.68 -1.60
N SER A 107 6.28 -3.94 -0.73
CA SER A 107 6.48 -4.69 0.52
C SER A 107 7.03 -6.07 0.22
N GLU A 108 6.34 -6.86 -0.62
CA GLU A 108 6.74 -8.23 -0.94
C GLU A 108 8.15 -8.28 -1.51
N GLN A 109 8.48 -7.35 -2.41
CA GLN A 109 9.81 -7.22 -2.98
C GLN A 109 10.86 -6.91 -1.90
N LEU A 110 10.62 -5.91 -1.04
CA LEU A 110 11.57 -5.52 0.01
C LEU A 110 11.82 -6.68 0.98
N PHE A 111 10.77 -7.37 1.43
CA PHE A 111 10.89 -8.51 2.33
C PHE A 111 11.61 -9.69 1.68
N ASP A 112 11.37 -9.99 0.40
CA ASP A 112 12.10 -11.03 -0.33
C ASP A 112 13.59 -10.68 -0.45
N MET A 113 13.91 -9.44 -0.80
CA MET A 113 15.29 -8.95 -0.89
C MET A 113 16.02 -9.11 0.45
N LEU A 114 15.39 -8.71 1.56
CA LEU A 114 15.96 -8.83 2.90
C LEU A 114 16.14 -10.29 3.32
N LYS A 115 15.15 -11.15 3.07
CA LYS A 115 15.25 -12.58 3.38
C LYS A 115 16.43 -13.22 2.65
N ARG A 116 16.56 -12.97 1.34
CA ARG A 116 17.65 -13.49 0.52
C ARG A 116 19.00 -12.91 0.90
N PHE A 117 19.03 -11.64 1.28
CA PHE A 117 20.22 -11.00 1.81
C PHE A 117 20.69 -11.66 3.10
N ASN A 118 19.79 -11.91 4.05
CA ASN A 118 20.12 -12.57 5.31
C ASN A 118 20.62 -14.00 5.12
N HIS A 119 20.01 -14.78 4.22
CA HIS A 119 20.54 -16.09 3.86
C HIS A 119 21.95 -15.99 3.31
N LYS A 120 22.21 -15.03 2.41
CA LYS A 120 23.55 -14.85 1.84
C LYS A 120 24.58 -14.40 2.87
N VAL A 121 24.19 -13.55 3.83
CA VAL A 121 25.03 -13.17 4.97
C VAL A 121 25.38 -14.40 5.79
N SER A 122 24.42 -15.29 6.09
CA SER A 122 24.68 -16.55 6.80
C SER A 122 25.68 -17.41 6.04
N ASP A 123 25.53 -17.57 4.72
CA ASP A 123 26.49 -18.35 3.92
C ASP A 123 27.91 -17.76 3.99
N VAL A 124 28.03 -16.42 4.03
CA VAL A 124 29.32 -15.73 4.11
C VAL A 124 29.90 -15.84 5.51
N ASP A 125 29.09 -15.73 6.56
CA ASP A 125 29.48 -15.94 7.96
C ASP A 125 30.06 -17.34 8.15
N ASP A 126 29.38 -18.37 7.64
CA ASP A 126 29.85 -19.75 7.67
C ASP A 126 31.24 -19.88 7.04
N VAL A 127 31.45 -19.34 5.84
CA VAL A 127 32.76 -19.40 5.17
C VAL A 127 33.83 -18.61 5.91
N MET A 128 33.49 -17.44 6.45
CA MET A 128 34.41 -16.62 7.21
C MET A 128 34.82 -17.29 8.51
N SER A 129 33.93 -18.06 9.15
CA SER A 129 34.23 -18.76 10.40
C SER A 129 35.34 -19.81 10.26
N PHE A 130 35.52 -20.35 9.05
CA PHE A 130 36.60 -21.29 8.73
C PHE A 130 37.91 -20.63 8.34
N THR A 131 37.89 -19.34 7.97
CA THR A 131 39.02 -18.68 7.30
C THR A 131 39.60 -17.50 8.06
N GLU A 132 38.82 -16.88 8.95
CA GLU A 132 39.19 -15.69 9.70
C GLU A 132 38.87 -15.86 11.19
N ALA A 133 39.64 -15.20 12.05
CA ALA A 133 39.33 -15.13 13.47
C ALA A 133 38.11 -14.22 13.73
N GLU A 134 37.37 -14.48 14.81
CA GLU A 134 36.14 -13.74 15.15
C GLU A 134 36.39 -12.24 15.40
N ASP A 135 37.61 -11.84 15.79
CA ASP A 135 38.06 -10.46 16.00
C ASP A 135 38.68 -9.82 14.74
N SER A 136 38.59 -10.48 13.59
CA SER A 136 39.12 -9.94 12.35
C SER A 136 38.32 -8.71 11.89
N LYS A 137 39.03 -7.79 11.24
CA LYS A 137 38.44 -6.62 10.58
C LYS A 137 37.28 -6.99 9.63
N TYR A 138 37.33 -8.17 9.01
CA TYR A 138 36.28 -8.60 8.07
C TYR A 138 34.99 -8.96 8.79
N TYR A 139 35.08 -9.59 9.97
CA TYR A 139 33.93 -9.86 10.83
C TYR A 139 33.26 -8.56 11.30
N ASP A 140 34.05 -7.56 11.69
CA ASP A 140 33.54 -6.23 12.03
C ASP A 140 32.80 -5.57 10.85
N GLN A 141 33.35 -5.69 9.64
CA GLN A 141 32.70 -5.17 8.43
C GLN A 141 31.40 -5.91 8.09
N LEU A 142 31.35 -7.22 8.29
CA LEU A 142 30.13 -8.02 8.10
C LEU A 142 29.05 -7.56 9.10
N ASN A 143 29.41 -7.41 10.37
CA ASN A 143 28.54 -6.93 11.43
C ASN A 143 27.99 -5.51 11.14
N ASP A 144 28.85 -4.61 10.66
CA ASP A 144 28.45 -3.26 10.28
C ASP A 144 27.45 -3.26 9.11
N ILE A 145 27.66 -4.11 8.10
CA ILE A 145 26.72 -4.27 6.98
C ILE A 145 25.36 -4.79 7.48
N VAL A 146 25.35 -5.80 8.33
CA VAL A 146 24.11 -6.36 8.91
C VAL A 146 23.39 -5.30 9.73
N LYS A 147 24.11 -4.58 10.59
CA LYS A 147 23.54 -3.50 11.41
C LYS A 147 22.94 -2.39 10.57
N LYS A 148 23.66 -1.92 9.54
CA LYS A 148 23.16 -0.89 8.61
C LYS A 148 21.92 -1.36 7.84
N THR A 149 21.88 -2.62 7.43
CA THR A 149 20.72 -3.22 6.76
C THR A 149 19.50 -3.23 7.68
N LYS A 150 19.69 -3.66 8.94
CA LYS A 150 18.66 -3.64 9.98
C LYS A 150 18.11 -2.22 10.19
N THR A 151 18.98 -1.23 10.34
CA THR A 151 18.58 0.18 10.50
C THR A 151 17.74 0.69 9.33
N VAL A 152 18.21 0.50 8.09
CA VAL A 152 17.46 0.93 6.89
C VAL A 152 16.08 0.30 6.83
N PHE A 153 15.99 -0.98 7.18
CA PHE A 153 14.73 -1.70 7.16
C PHE A 153 13.74 -1.18 8.23
N VAL A 154 14.21 -0.97 9.46
CA VAL A 154 13.39 -0.39 10.53
C VAL A 154 12.90 1.01 10.16
N GLU A 155 13.78 1.87 9.65
CA GLU A 155 13.40 3.22 9.17
C GLU A 155 12.29 3.16 8.11
N THR A 156 12.39 2.21 7.18
CA THR A 156 11.38 2.02 6.13
C THR A 156 10.03 1.58 6.70
N LEU A 157 10.04 0.66 7.67
CA LEU A 157 8.82 0.22 8.35
C LEU A 157 8.17 1.35 9.17
N GLU A 158 8.96 2.17 9.87
CA GLU A 158 8.44 3.31 10.64
C GLU A 158 7.74 4.35 9.77
N VAL A 159 8.29 4.64 8.59
CA VAL A 159 7.65 5.52 7.61
C VAL A 159 6.36 4.88 7.10
N SER A 160 6.39 3.58 6.80
CA SER A 160 5.23 2.83 6.32
C SER A 160 4.10 2.77 7.35
N ILE A 161 4.43 2.61 8.63
CA ILE A 161 3.46 2.64 9.74
C ILE A 161 2.67 3.96 9.73
N LYS A 162 3.37 5.10 9.69
CA LYS A 162 2.73 6.42 9.68
C LYS A 162 1.81 6.59 8.47
N ALA A 163 2.23 6.10 7.31
CA ALA A 163 1.47 6.18 6.08
C ALA A 163 0.21 5.29 6.11
N CYS A 164 0.32 4.06 6.60
CA CYS A 164 -0.81 3.15 6.79
C CYS A 164 -1.82 3.72 7.81
N GLU A 165 -1.36 4.33 8.90
CA GLU A 165 -2.24 5.01 9.86
C GLU A 165 -3.02 6.16 9.23
N GLN A 166 -2.34 6.99 8.42
CA GLN A 166 -3.00 8.09 7.70
C GLN A 166 -4.05 7.57 6.72
N ARG A 167 -3.75 6.50 5.96
CA ARG A 167 -4.71 5.89 5.03
C ARG A 167 -5.90 5.24 5.73
N ALA A 168 -5.67 4.56 6.85
CA ALA A 168 -6.75 4.00 7.64
C ALA A 168 -7.75 5.09 8.06
N LYS A 169 -7.25 6.23 8.56
CA LYS A 169 -8.09 7.39 8.89
C LYS A 169 -8.83 7.95 7.68
N GLN A 170 -8.17 8.09 6.53
CA GLN A 170 -8.83 8.54 5.30
C GLN A 170 -9.98 7.61 4.89
N TYR A 171 -9.81 6.29 5.00
CA TYR A 171 -10.89 5.35 4.71
C TYR A 171 -12.02 5.41 5.74
N GLU A 172 -11.71 5.59 7.01
CA GLU A 172 -12.70 5.83 8.08
C GLU A 172 -13.52 7.10 7.78
N GLU A 173 -12.86 8.22 7.46
CA GLU A 173 -13.50 9.49 7.07
C GLU A 173 -14.37 9.34 5.82
N LEU A 174 -13.87 8.64 4.79
CA LEU A 174 -14.64 8.38 3.56
C LEU A 174 -15.89 7.55 3.83
N ALA A 175 -15.82 6.60 4.77
CA ALA A 175 -16.95 5.79 5.18
C ALA A 175 -17.98 6.60 5.97
N GLU A 176 -17.53 7.50 6.84
CA GLU A 176 -18.40 8.39 7.64
C GLU A 176 -19.10 9.45 6.78
N GLN A 177 -18.41 9.99 5.77
CA GLN A 177 -18.97 10.97 4.84
C GLN A 177 -20.01 10.38 3.86
N GLN A 178 -20.10 9.05 3.76
CA GLN A 178 -21.14 8.40 2.95
C GLN A 178 -22.48 8.45 3.68
N GLU A 179 -23.29 9.47 3.40
CA GLU A 179 -24.69 9.52 3.81
C GLU A 179 -25.61 9.07 2.66
N PHE A 180 -26.53 8.15 2.96
CA PHE A 180 -27.58 7.75 2.04
C PHE A 180 -28.91 8.39 2.42
N PHE A 181 -29.63 8.92 1.43
CA PHE A 181 -30.94 9.53 1.65
C PHE A 181 -31.93 8.55 2.28
N SER A 182 -32.76 9.06 3.19
CA SER A 182 -33.89 8.30 3.70
C SER A 182 -34.85 7.92 2.56
N PHE A 183 -35.64 6.87 2.75
CA PHE A 183 -36.60 6.42 1.74
C PHE A 183 -37.50 7.55 1.20
N GLY A 184 -38.02 8.40 2.10
CA GLY A 184 -38.86 9.54 1.73
C GLY A 184 -38.11 10.58 0.90
N GLU A 185 -36.87 10.91 1.25
CA GLU A 185 -36.04 11.88 0.51
C GLU A 185 -35.60 11.32 -0.85
N TYR A 186 -35.23 10.04 -0.90
CA TYR A 186 -34.88 9.35 -2.15
C TYR A 186 -36.04 9.39 -3.15
N LEU A 187 -37.26 9.11 -2.68
CA LEU A 187 -38.47 9.18 -3.50
C LEU A 187 -38.79 10.62 -3.91
N LYS A 188 -38.68 11.60 -3.00
CA LYS A 188 -38.86 13.02 -3.34
C LYS A 188 -37.91 13.47 -4.43
N LEU A 189 -36.63 13.08 -4.35
CA LEU A 189 -35.63 13.42 -5.37
C LEU A 189 -35.97 12.78 -6.72
N HIS A 190 -36.46 11.54 -6.75
CA HIS A 190 -36.95 10.92 -8.00
C HIS A 190 -38.13 11.68 -8.57
N LEU A 191 -39.11 12.04 -7.73
CA LEU A 191 -40.27 12.82 -8.10
C LEU A 191 -39.94 14.26 -8.51
N LEU A 192 -38.75 14.79 -8.22
CA LEU A 192 -38.34 16.14 -8.63
C LEU A 192 -37.38 16.14 -9.82
N TRP A 193 -37.26 15.02 -10.56
CA TRP A 193 -36.29 14.85 -11.67
C TRP A 193 -34.81 14.88 -11.23
N PHE A 194 -34.51 14.44 -10.01
CA PHE A 194 -33.15 14.25 -9.49
C PHE A 194 -32.77 12.77 -9.25
N PRO A 195 -33.08 11.80 -10.15
CA PRO A 195 -32.79 10.38 -9.89
C PRO A 195 -31.28 10.07 -9.83
N LYS A 196 -30.45 10.81 -10.57
CA LYS A 196 -28.98 10.63 -10.52
C LYS A 196 -28.41 11.09 -9.18
N HIS A 197 -28.92 12.20 -8.64
CA HIS A 197 -28.48 12.71 -7.36
C HIS A 197 -28.95 11.84 -6.19
N ALA A 198 -30.20 11.34 -6.26
CA ALA A 198 -30.73 10.36 -5.30
C ALA A 198 -29.87 9.09 -5.20
N LYS A 199 -29.17 8.72 -6.28
CA LYS A 199 -28.26 7.56 -6.36
C LYS A 199 -26.81 7.90 -6.00
N GLY A 200 -26.54 9.08 -5.42
CA GLY A 200 -25.19 9.51 -5.01
C GLY A 200 -24.38 10.22 -6.11
N GLY A 201 -24.99 10.57 -7.24
CA GLY A 201 -24.34 11.34 -8.31
C GLY A 201 -24.42 12.86 -8.12
N GLU A 202 -23.77 13.59 -9.02
CA GLU A 202 -23.79 15.06 -9.03
C GLU A 202 -25.20 15.64 -9.19
N LYS A 203 -25.48 16.71 -8.45
CA LYS A 203 -26.74 17.44 -8.52
C LYS A 203 -26.77 18.37 -9.73
N LYS A 204 -27.51 17.99 -10.77
CA LYS A 204 -27.69 18.82 -11.99
C LYS A 204 -29.01 19.59 -11.96
N ASN A 205 -29.00 20.77 -11.33
CA ASN A 205 -30.19 21.61 -11.14
C ASN A 205 -30.87 22.04 -12.45
N THR A 206 -30.09 22.45 -13.45
CA THR A 206 -30.62 23.02 -14.70
C THR A 206 -31.44 22.01 -15.49
N GLN A 207 -30.98 20.75 -15.55
CA GLN A 207 -31.67 19.68 -16.27
C GLN A 207 -32.99 19.30 -15.59
N ALA A 208 -33.00 19.23 -14.25
CA ALA A 208 -34.20 18.92 -13.49
C ALA A 208 -35.26 20.03 -13.59
N ILE A 209 -34.85 21.29 -13.57
CA ILE A 209 -35.77 22.44 -13.73
C ILE A 209 -36.41 22.42 -15.12
N ILE A 210 -35.60 22.23 -16.18
CA ILE A 210 -36.11 22.15 -17.56
C ILE A 210 -37.09 20.98 -17.72
N ALA A 211 -36.76 19.80 -17.18
CA ALA A 211 -37.65 18.63 -17.24
C ALA A 211 -38.99 18.88 -16.54
N ASN A 212 -38.98 19.55 -15.38
CA ASN A 212 -40.21 19.92 -14.68
C ASN A 212 -41.06 20.94 -15.46
N ILE A 213 -40.44 21.92 -16.13
CA ILE A 213 -41.16 22.90 -16.97
C ILE A 213 -41.81 22.21 -18.17
N ILE A 214 -41.06 21.33 -18.85
CA ILE A 214 -41.58 20.56 -19.99
C ILE A 214 -42.78 19.74 -19.56
N ASP A 215 -42.70 19.00 -18.45
CA ASP A 215 -43.79 18.16 -17.93
C ASP A 215 -45.10 18.92 -17.68
N VAL A 216 -45.00 20.18 -17.26
CA VAL A 216 -46.16 21.05 -17.04
C VAL A 216 -46.73 21.53 -18.38
N VAL A 217 -45.87 21.96 -19.31
CA VAL A 217 -46.29 22.43 -20.64
C VAL A 217 -46.91 21.30 -21.47
N THR A 218 -46.39 20.08 -21.37
CA THR A 218 -46.88 18.92 -22.12
C THR A 218 -47.98 18.15 -21.40
N LEU A 219 -48.38 18.57 -20.19
CA LEU A 219 -49.38 17.89 -19.34
C LEU A 219 -49.05 16.39 -19.09
N THR A 220 -47.78 16.00 -19.21
CA THR A 220 -47.31 14.62 -19.01
C THR A 220 -47.02 14.28 -17.56
N PHE A 221 -47.08 15.29 -16.67
CA PHE A 221 -46.80 15.15 -15.24
C PHE A 221 -47.48 13.95 -14.53
N PRO A 222 -48.76 13.58 -14.77
CA PRO A 222 -49.36 12.49 -14.01
C PRO A 222 -48.81 11.13 -14.43
N ILE A 223 -48.32 11.01 -15.67
CA ILE A 223 -47.69 9.80 -16.21
C ILE A 223 -46.22 9.76 -15.76
N THR A 224 -45.46 10.84 -15.96
CA THR A 224 -44.02 10.87 -15.66
C THR A 224 -43.74 10.74 -14.17
N ARG A 225 -44.55 11.34 -13.29
CA ARG A 225 -44.43 11.18 -11.83
C ARG A 225 -44.71 9.74 -11.37
N SER A 226 -45.73 9.10 -11.93
CA SER A 226 -46.06 7.70 -11.65
C SER A 226 -44.90 6.77 -12.06
N VAL A 227 -44.31 6.99 -13.25
CA VAL A 227 -43.15 6.21 -13.72
C VAL A 227 -41.93 6.44 -12.82
N LEU A 228 -41.60 7.69 -12.49
CA LEU A 228 -40.46 8.02 -11.62
C LEU A 228 -40.62 7.45 -10.21
N LEU A 229 -41.84 7.40 -9.68
CA LEU A 229 -42.17 6.79 -8.40
C LEU A 229 -41.92 5.28 -8.41
N LEU A 230 -42.38 4.58 -9.45
CA LEU A 230 -42.13 3.14 -9.62
C LEU A 230 -40.63 2.82 -9.77
N ILE A 231 -39.89 3.65 -10.52
CA ILE A 231 -38.43 3.53 -10.63
C ILE A 231 -37.77 3.76 -9.26
N GLY A 232 -38.21 4.77 -8.51
CA GLY A 232 -37.72 5.04 -7.16
C GLY A 232 -37.95 3.86 -6.21
N LEU A 233 -39.18 3.33 -6.17
CA LEU A 233 -39.55 2.18 -5.34
C LEU A 233 -38.73 0.92 -5.68
N SER A 234 -38.63 0.59 -6.97
CA SER A 234 -37.93 -0.61 -7.42
C SER A 234 -36.42 -0.53 -7.21
N SER A 235 -35.82 0.66 -7.32
CA SER A 235 -34.36 0.83 -7.23
C SER A 235 -33.83 1.12 -5.83
N TYR A 236 -34.67 1.56 -4.88
CA TYR A 236 -34.21 2.01 -3.55
C TYR A 236 -33.41 0.94 -2.79
N ASN A 237 -33.94 -0.29 -2.68
CA ASN A 237 -33.27 -1.35 -1.93
C ASN A 237 -31.93 -1.74 -2.55
N SER A 238 -31.86 -1.80 -3.89
CA SER A 238 -30.62 -2.08 -4.60
C SER A 238 -29.57 -0.98 -4.38
N GLN A 239 -29.98 0.29 -4.44
CA GLN A 239 -29.09 1.43 -4.22
C GLN A 239 -28.62 1.52 -2.77
N LYS A 240 -29.53 1.28 -1.81
CA LYS A 240 -29.19 1.19 -0.39
C LYS A 240 -28.17 0.08 -0.13
N GLN A 241 -28.35 -1.09 -0.75
CA GLN A 241 -27.39 -2.19 -0.64
C GLN A 241 -26.04 -1.85 -1.27
N GLN A 242 -26.02 -1.22 -2.45
CA GLN A 242 -24.78 -0.75 -3.08
C GLN A 242 -24.02 0.24 -2.18
N HIS A 243 -24.74 1.18 -1.57
CA HIS A 243 -24.18 2.13 -0.61
C HIS A 243 -23.62 1.43 0.64
N GLN A 244 -24.37 0.51 1.23
CA GLN A 244 -23.90 -0.30 2.37
C GLN A 244 -22.64 -1.09 2.02
N ASN A 245 -22.59 -1.70 0.83
CA ASN A 245 -21.41 -2.42 0.36
C ASN A 245 -20.21 -1.49 0.20
N LEU A 246 -20.40 -0.27 -0.29
CA LEU A 246 -19.34 0.73 -0.42
C LEU A 246 -18.78 1.14 0.95
N VAL A 247 -19.66 1.43 1.92
CA VAL A 247 -19.26 1.76 3.30
C VAL A 247 -18.50 0.59 3.93
N GLN A 248 -19.01 -0.64 3.78
CA GLN A 248 -18.32 -1.84 4.26
C GLN A 248 -16.96 -2.04 3.58
N ALA A 249 -16.84 -1.73 2.29
CA ALA A 249 -15.56 -1.81 1.57
C ALA A 249 -14.54 -0.80 2.13
N TYR A 250 -14.95 0.43 2.43
CA TYR A 250 -14.06 1.40 3.09
C TYR A 250 -13.66 0.96 4.49
N GLN A 251 -14.61 0.49 5.31
CA GLN A 251 -14.33 -0.03 6.65
C GLN A 251 -13.38 -1.24 6.62
N SER A 252 -13.59 -2.15 5.67
CA SER A 252 -12.72 -3.31 5.47
C SER A 252 -11.30 -2.89 5.08
N ARG A 253 -11.15 -1.90 4.19
CA ARG A 253 -9.84 -1.35 3.82
C ARG A 253 -9.15 -0.64 4.98
N ALA A 254 -9.88 0.14 5.76
CA ALA A 254 -9.35 0.75 6.97
C ALA A 254 -8.81 -0.33 7.94
N ALA A 255 -9.58 -1.40 8.16
CA ALA A 255 -9.18 -2.51 9.02
C ALA A 255 -7.91 -3.21 8.50
N GLN A 256 -7.80 -3.43 7.19
CA GLN A 256 -6.59 -4.00 6.57
C GLN A 256 -5.35 -3.13 6.79
N GLU A 257 -5.45 -1.81 6.61
CA GLU A 257 -4.33 -0.90 6.86
C GLU A 257 -3.95 -0.87 8.36
N ARG A 258 -4.93 -0.94 9.26
CA ARG A 258 -4.68 -1.05 10.72
C ARG A 258 -3.99 -2.38 11.08
N GLU A 259 -4.33 -3.46 10.42
CA GLU A 259 -3.66 -4.75 10.61
C GLU A 259 -2.20 -4.68 10.14
N ARG A 260 -1.92 -4.05 9.00
CA ARG A 260 -0.55 -3.81 8.53
C ARG A 260 0.27 -2.99 9.52
N VAL A 261 -0.32 -1.93 10.09
CA VAL A 261 0.33 -1.14 11.14
C VAL A 261 0.78 -2.03 12.30
N LYS A 262 -0.10 -2.89 12.82
CA LYS A 262 0.24 -3.81 13.92
C LYS A 262 1.38 -4.74 13.55
N ILE A 263 1.35 -5.30 12.35
CA ILE A 263 2.39 -6.22 11.86
C ILE A 263 3.73 -5.47 11.75
N TYR A 264 3.75 -4.28 11.14
CA TYR A 264 4.97 -3.50 11.02
C TYR A 264 5.50 -3.05 12.38
N GLN A 265 4.64 -2.68 13.33
CA GLN A 265 5.03 -2.34 14.70
C GLN A 265 5.68 -3.53 15.40
N GLU A 266 5.09 -4.73 15.34
CA GLU A 266 5.67 -5.95 15.91
C GLU A 266 7.05 -6.25 15.31
N LEU A 267 7.20 -6.03 14.00
CA LEU A 267 8.47 -6.23 13.31
C LEU A 267 9.52 -5.20 13.73
N VAL A 268 9.14 -3.93 13.91
CA VAL A 268 10.02 -2.88 14.43
C VAL A 268 10.45 -3.20 15.86
N GLU A 269 9.53 -3.59 16.75
CA GLU A 269 9.85 -3.95 18.13
C GLU A 269 10.83 -5.14 18.23
N LYS A 270 10.61 -6.19 17.42
CA LYS A 270 11.53 -7.35 17.38
C LYS A 270 12.90 -6.99 16.80
N ASN A 271 12.98 -5.93 16.01
CA ASN A 271 14.17 -5.50 15.30
C ASN A 271 14.65 -4.11 15.74
N SER A 272 14.29 -3.64 16.92
CA SER A 272 14.92 -2.47 17.55
C SER A 272 16.01 -2.99 18.47
#